data_AF-A0A529QP61-F1
#
_entry.id   AF-A0A529QP61-F1
#
_cell.length_a   1.000
_cell.length_b   1.000
_cell.length_c   1.000
_cell.angle_alpha   90.00
_cell.angle_beta   90.00
_cell.angle_gamma   90.00
#
_symmetry.space_group_name_H-M   'P 1'
#
loop_
_entity.id
_entity.type
_entity.pdbx_description
1 polymer ?
#
loop_
_entity_poly.entity_id
_entity_poly.type
_entity_poly.pdbx_seq_one_letter_code
_entity_poly.pdbx_strand_id
1 'polypeptide(L)'
;MNRRTMLVGAGAALVAAGTGVAGWRSAVGSMAQYEAFAAGFRDRLTPDLEAVVRYATLAANSHNTQPWQFQLEGQAIEIRPDLQRRTPVVDPDDHHLYVSLGCAAANLMLAAAHPRLT
;
A
#
# COMPACT_ATOMS: atom_id res chain seq x y z
N MET A 1 -53.83 9.11 10.22
CA MET A 1 -52.64 8.48 9.58
C MET A 1 -52.81 6.97 9.65
N ASN A 2 -52.89 6.27 8.52
CA ASN A 2 -53.24 4.85 8.47
C ASN A 2 -52.02 3.94 8.71
N ARG A 3 -52.22 2.82 9.43
CA ARG A 3 -51.17 1.82 9.73
C ARG A 3 -50.45 1.32 8.47
N ARG A 4 -51.18 1.21 7.36
CA ARG A 4 -50.65 0.85 6.04
C ARG A 4 -49.65 1.89 5.50
N THR A 5 -49.94 3.18 5.66
CA THR A 5 -49.04 4.26 5.22
C THR A 5 -47.77 4.27 6.06
N MET A 6 -47.85 3.99 7.36
CA MET A 6 -46.68 3.85 8.23
C MET A 6 -45.81 2.65 7.84
N LEU A 7 -46.40 1.50 7.55
CA LEU A 7 -45.66 0.30 7.12
C LEU A 7 -44.93 0.52 5.78
N VAL A 8 -45.59 1.16 4.81
CA VAL A 8 -44.99 1.51 3.53
C VAL A 8 -43.85 2.52 3.70
N GLY A 9 -44.04 3.56 4.52
CA GLY A 9 -43.00 4.54 4.81
C GLY A 9 -41.78 3.95 5.53
N ALA A 10 -42.00 3.07 6.51
CA ALA A 10 -40.93 2.37 7.22
C ALA A 10 -40.17 1.42 6.27
N GLY A 11 -40.88 0.69 5.40
CA GLY A 11 -40.26 -0.15 4.39
C GLY A 11 -39.39 0.64 3.41
N ALA A 12 -39.89 1.76 2.89
CA ALA A 12 -39.14 2.63 1.98
C ALA A 12 -37.89 3.24 2.65
N ALA A 13 -37.99 3.65 3.91
CA ALA A 13 -36.86 4.19 4.67
C ALA A 13 -35.77 3.12 4.92
N LEU A 14 -36.17 1.88 5.25
CA LEU A 14 -35.23 0.77 5.42
C LEU A 14 -34.50 0.42 4.12
N VAL A 15 -35.22 0.40 2.99
CA VAL A 15 -34.61 0.17 1.67
C VAL A 15 -33.61 1.28 1.34
N ALA A 16 -33.99 2.55 1.50
CA ALA A 16 -33.10 3.68 1.24
C ALA A 16 -31.85 3.69 2.13
N ALA A 17 -31.99 3.35 3.41
CA ALA A 17 -30.86 3.20 4.33
C ALA A 17 -29.95 2.03 3.92
N GLY A 18 -30.54 0.88 3.57
CA GLY A 18 -29.80 -0.31 3.13
C GLY A 18 -29.01 -0.07 1.85
N THR A 19 -29.62 0.55 0.84
CA THR A 19 -28.94 0.89 -0.42
C THR A 19 -27.88 1.98 -0.21
N GLY A 20 -28.14 2.95 0.66
CA GLY A 20 -27.17 3.98 1.04
C GLY A 20 -25.92 3.40 1.70
N VAL A 21 -26.09 2.50 2.69
CA VAL A 21 -24.97 1.81 3.35
C VAL A 21 -24.20 0.93 2.37
N ALA A 22 -24.89 0.19 1.51
CA ALA A 22 -24.25 -0.64 0.50
C ALA A 22 -23.41 0.18 -0.50
N GLY A 23 -23.98 1.29 -1.02
CA GLY A 23 -23.28 2.19 -1.92
C GLY A 23 -22.09 2.91 -1.27
N TRP A 24 -22.20 3.29 0.00
CA TRP A 24 -21.08 3.86 0.74
C TRP A 24 -19.94 2.85 0.89
N ARG A 25 -20.25 1.62 1.32
CA ARG A 25 -19.26 0.53 1.47
C ARG A 25 -18.56 0.17 0.16
N SER A 26 -19.28 0.19 -0.97
CA SER A 26 -18.64 -0.06 -2.28
C SER A 26 -17.72 1.08 -2.70
N ALA A 27 -17.97 2.32 -2.25
CA ALA A 27 -17.15 3.48 -2.59
C ALA A 27 -15.90 3.63 -1.71
N VAL A 28 -16.01 3.40 -0.39
CA VAL A 28 -14.89 3.59 0.55
C VAL A 28 -14.08 2.33 0.83
N GLY A 29 -14.56 1.17 0.35
CA GLY A 29 -13.97 -0.13 0.64
C GLY A 29 -14.24 -0.61 2.07
N SER A 30 -13.58 -1.70 2.46
CA SER A 30 -13.72 -2.29 3.80
C SER A 30 -12.37 -2.65 4.40
N MET A 31 -12.31 -2.68 5.74
CA MET A 31 -11.11 -3.14 6.45
C MET A 31 -10.77 -4.60 6.11
N ALA A 32 -11.78 -5.45 5.88
CA ALA A 32 -11.56 -6.83 5.45
C ALA A 32 -10.84 -6.92 4.09
N GLN A 33 -11.18 -6.04 3.13
CA GLN A 33 -10.47 -5.96 1.85
C GLN A 33 -9.04 -5.46 2.04
N TYR A 34 -8.84 -4.46 2.90
CA TYR A 34 -7.50 -3.97 3.25
C TYR A 34 -6.65 -5.07 3.91
N GLU A 35 -7.22 -5.83 4.84
CA GLU A 35 -6.53 -6.95 5.50
C GLU A 35 -6.16 -8.05 4.52
N ALA A 36 -7.06 -8.41 3.61
CA ALA A 36 -6.79 -9.40 2.57
C ALA A 36 -5.65 -8.92 1.64
N PHE A 37 -5.65 -7.64 1.25
CA PHE A 37 -4.56 -7.03 0.50
C PHE A 37 -3.24 -7.02 1.29
N ALA A 38 -3.28 -6.61 2.55
CA ALA A 38 -2.13 -6.52 3.44
C ALA A 38 -1.50 -7.89 3.73
N ALA A 39 -2.31 -8.95 3.78
CA ALA A 39 -1.85 -10.31 4.01
C ALA A 39 -0.86 -10.79 2.95
N GLY A 40 -1.03 -10.37 1.69
CA GLY A 40 -0.10 -10.71 0.60
C GLY A 40 1.33 -10.21 0.82
N PHE A 41 1.51 -9.05 1.47
CA PHE A 41 2.85 -8.53 1.79
C PHE A 41 3.53 -9.26 2.96
N ARG A 42 2.76 -9.99 3.77
CA ARG A 42 3.25 -10.76 4.91
C ARG A 42 3.60 -12.21 4.55
N ASP A 43 3.39 -12.60 3.30
CA ASP A 43 3.72 -13.94 2.84
C ASP A 43 5.24 -14.20 2.94
N ARG A 44 5.62 -15.48 3.02
CA ARG A 44 7.01 -15.87 3.29
C ARG A 44 7.95 -15.36 2.19
N LEU A 45 9.14 -14.96 2.61
CA LEU A 45 10.29 -14.72 1.74
C LEU A 45 10.60 -15.98 0.92
N THR A 46 10.52 -15.87 -0.39
CA THR A 46 11.03 -16.83 -1.37
C THR A 46 12.46 -16.45 -1.76
N PRO A 47 13.34 -17.40 -2.11
CA PRO A 47 14.76 -17.16 -2.43
C PRO A 47 15.00 -16.37 -3.74
N ASP A 48 14.02 -15.62 -4.24
CA ASP A 48 14.14 -14.80 -5.44
C ASP A 48 14.40 -13.31 -5.12
N LEU A 49 15.09 -12.63 -6.03
CA LEU A 49 15.41 -11.20 -5.88
C LEU A 49 14.16 -10.31 -5.91
N GLU A 50 13.09 -10.76 -6.55
CA GLU A 50 11.82 -10.04 -6.61
C GLU A 50 11.16 -9.93 -5.23
N ALA A 51 11.19 -11.00 -4.43
CA ALA A 51 10.74 -11.01 -3.05
C ALA A 51 11.58 -10.08 -2.19
N VAL A 52 12.90 -10.05 -2.38
CA VAL A 52 13.79 -9.11 -1.71
C VAL A 52 13.41 -7.65 -2.04
N VAL A 53 13.17 -7.34 -3.32
CA VAL A 53 12.69 -6.02 -3.77
C VAL A 53 11.32 -5.69 -3.16
N ARG A 54 10.40 -6.66 -3.10
CA ARG A 54 9.09 -6.47 -2.47
C ARG A 54 9.22 -5.96 -1.04
N TYR A 55 10.14 -6.50 -0.23
CA TYR A 55 10.37 -5.99 1.13
C TYR A 55 11.04 -4.61 1.15
N ALA A 56 11.93 -4.32 0.20
CA ALA A 56 12.50 -2.99 0.03
C ALA A 56 11.42 -1.93 -0.22
N THR A 57 10.37 -2.25 -0.99
CA THR A 57 9.24 -1.33 -1.26
C THR A 57 8.40 -0.98 -0.03
N LEU A 58 8.51 -1.75 1.07
CA LEU A 58 7.82 -1.45 2.33
C LEU A 58 8.55 -0.42 3.20
N ALA A 59 9.66 0.13 2.72
CA ALA A 59 10.43 1.12 3.46
C ALA A 59 9.62 2.40 3.74
N ALA A 60 9.87 2.98 4.91
CA ALA A 60 9.40 4.33 5.20
C ALA A 60 10.00 5.30 4.16
N ASN A 61 9.19 6.22 3.66
CA ASN A 61 9.61 7.19 2.67
C ASN A 61 8.75 8.46 2.74
N SER A 62 9.31 9.59 2.28
CA SER A 62 8.68 10.90 2.40
C SER A 62 7.36 10.97 1.64
N HIS A 63 6.30 11.38 2.33
CA HIS A 63 4.93 11.49 1.80
C HIS A 63 4.40 10.21 1.11
N ASN A 64 4.98 9.05 1.43
CA ASN A 64 4.69 7.79 0.76
C ASN A 64 4.82 7.84 -0.79
N THR A 65 5.68 8.72 -1.29
CA THR A 65 5.93 8.92 -2.73
C THR A 65 6.57 7.71 -3.39
N GLN A 66 7.25 6.87 -2.60
CA GLN A 66 7.97 5.67 -3.00
C GLN A 66 8.95 5.98 -4.15
N PRO A 67 9.96 6.84 -3.92
CA PRO A 67 10.66 7.53 -4.99
C PRO A 67 11.89 6.75 -5.46
N TRP A 68 11.75 5.44 -5.63
CA TRP A 68 12.80 4.50 -6.01
C TRP A 68 12.44 3.73 -7.27
N GLN A 69 13.46 3.36 -8.03
CA GLN A 69 13.39 2.41 -9.13
C GLN A 69 14.38 1.29 -8.86
N PHE A 70 13.88 0.05 -8.89
CA PHE A 70 14.71 -1.14 -8.73
C PHE A 70 15.01 -1.74 -10.09
N GLN A 71 16.28 -2.08 -10.33
CA GLN A 71 16.70 -2.82 -11.50
C GLN A 71 17.41 -4.10 -11.05
N LEU A 72 17.00 -5.24 -11.61
CA LEU A 72 17.60 -6.55 -11.34
C LEU A 72 18.66 -6.84 -12.40
N GLU A 73 19.90 -7.09 -11.98
CA GLU A 73 21.01 -7.43 -12.88
C GLU A 73 21.74 -8.68 -12.37
N GLY A 74 21.35 -9.85 -12.87
CA GLY A 74 21.91 -11.12 -12.44
C GLY A 74 21.62 -11.41 -10.95
N GLN A 75 22.65 -11.31 -10.11
CA GLN A 75 22.57 -11.47 -8.65
C GLN A 75 22.64 -10.13 -7.89
N ALA A 76 22.55 -9.01 -8.61
CA ALA A 76 22.58 -7.67 -8.05
C ALA A 76 21.22 -6.98 -8.16
N ILE A 77 20.94 -6.11 -7.19
CA ILE A 77 19.80 -5.19 -7.20
C ILE A 77 20.36 -3.78 -7.17
N GLU A 78 20.07 -2.99 -8.20
CA GLU A 78 20.37 -1.56 -8.23
C GLU A 78 19.14 -0.76 -7.76
N ILE A 79 19.38 0.27 -6.94
CA ILE A 79 18.36 1.23 -6.52
C ILE A 79 18.71 2.60 -7.08
N ARG A 80 17.84 3.16 -7.91
CA ARG A 80 17.96 4.50 -8.49
C ARG A 80 16.87 5.44 -7.96
N PRO A 81 17.14 6.75 -7.85
CA PRO A 81 16.10 7.71 -7.48
C PRO A 81 15.12 7.93 -8.64
N ASP A 82 13.82 7.95 -8.34
CA ASP A 82 12.79 8.39 -9.28
C ASP A 82 12.55 9.89 -9.12
N LEU A 83 13.23 10.70 -9.93
CA LEU A 83 13.10 12.16 -9.89
C LEU A 83 11.71 12.66 -10.31
N GLN A 84 10.85 11.82 -10.90
CA GLN A 84 9.45 12.20 -11.18
C GLN A 84 8.59 12.22 -9.90
N ARG A 85 9.06 11.57 -8.83
CA ARG A 85 8.38 11.44 -7.54
C ARG A 85 8.93 12.38 -6.46
N ARG A 86 9.86 13.26 -6.83
CA ARG A 86 10.43 14.27 -5.91
C ARG A 86 9.38 15.25 -5.42
N THR A 87 9.60 15.82 -4.23
CA THR A 87 8.67 16.73 -3.56
C THR A 87 9.30 18.11 -3.31
N PRO A 88 9.58 18.89 -4.37
CA PRO A 88 10.50 20.04 -4.30
C PRO A 88 10.02 21.17 -3.38
N VAL A 89 8.74 21.22 -3.02
CA VAL A 89 8.19 22.19 -2.07
C VAL A 89 8.64 21.91 -0.64
N VAL A 90 8.71 20.64 -0.24
CA VAL A 90 9.03 20.19 1.12
C VAL A 90 10.42 19.55 1.23
N ASP A 91 11.04 19.24 0.09
CA ASP A 91 12.35 18.61 -0.06
C ASP A 91 13.11 19.26 -1.24
N PRO A 92 13.48 20.55 -1.14
CA PRO A 92 14.03 21.32 -2.26
C PRO A 92 15.43 20.86 -2.72
N ASP A 93 16.19 20.22 -1.82
CA ASP A 93 17.54 19.69 -2.05
C ASP A 93 17.55 18.16 -2.25
N ASP A 94 16.38 17.54 -2.39
CA ASP A 94 16.19 16.10 -2.56
C ASP A 94 16.79 15.26 -1.39
N HIS A 95 16.95 15.83 -0.19
CA HIS A 95 17.45 15.12 0.98
C HIS A 95 16.52 13.96 1.38
N HIS A 96 15.22 14.21 1.50
CA HIS A 96 14.23 13.19 1.84
C HIS A 96 14.09 12.11 0.76
N LEU A 97 14.27 12.46 -0.51
CA LEU A 97 14.39 11.50 -1.62
C LEU A 97 15.48 10.46 -1.31
N TYR A 98 16.72 10.91 -1.07
CA TYR A 98 17.83 9.98 -0.83
C TYR A 98 17.74 9.27 0.53
N VAL A 99 17.21 9.91 1.57
CA VAL A 99 16.89 9.23 2.84
C VAL A 99 15.92 8.07 2.61
N SER A 100 14.90 8.27 1.75
CA SER A 100 13.94 7.21 1.39
C SER A 100 14.62 6.04 0.68
N LEU A 101 15.55 6.30 -0.24
CA LEU A 101 16.36 5.25 -0.87
C LEU A 101 17.22 4.49 0.15
N GLY A 102 17.80 5.19 1.12
CA GLY A 102 18.54 4.58 2.22
C GLY A 102 17.68 3.63 3.06
N CYS A 103 16.44 4.02 3.37
CA CYS A 103 15.48 3.15 4.05
C CYS A 103 15.15 1.91 3.21
N ALA A 104 14.95 2.06 1.90
CA ALA A 104 14.74 0.92 0.99
C ALA A 104 15.93 -0.03 0.95
N ALA A 105 17.16 0.50 0.89
CA ALA A 105 18.39 -0.29 0.93
C ALA A 105 18.53 -1.06 2.25
N ALA A 106 18.21 -0.44 3.39
CA ALA A 106 18.24 -1.11 4.69
C ALA A 106 17.25 -2.29 4.75
N ASN A 107 16.02 -2.08 4.27
CA ASN A 107 15.03 -3.17 4.16
C ASN A 107 15.50 -4.29 3.23
N LEU A 108 16.10 -3.93 2.09
CA LEU A 108 16.66 -4.88 1.14
C LEU A 108 17.73 -5.75 1.79
N MET A 109 18.68 -5.15 2.52
CA MET A 109 19.73 -5.88 3.22
C MET A 109 19.17 -6.84 4.28
N LEU A 110 18.19 -6.38 5.06
CA LEU A 110 17.52 -7.22 6.07
C LEU A 110 16.77 -8.40 5.43
N ALA A 111 16.10 -8.15 4.30
CA ALA A 111 15.43 -9.20 3.54
C ALA A 111 16.47 -10.20 3.03
N ALA A 112 17.50 -9.75 2.30
CA ALA A 112 18.55 -10.60 1.73
C ALA A 112 19.30 -11.46 2.76
N ALA A 113 19.52 -10.93 3.97
CA ALA A 113 20.18 -11.66 5.06
C ALA A 113 19.28 -12.70 5.76
N HIS A 114 18.00 -12.79 5.39
CA HIS A 114 17.07 -13.69 6.06
C HIS A 114 17.45 -15.16 5.78
N PRO A 115 17.57 -16.05 6.80
CA PRO A 115 18.11 -17.42 6.69
C PRO A 115 17.39 -18.40 5.75
N ARG A 116 16.32 -17.96 5.08
CA ARG A 116 15.57 -18.78 4.11
C ARG A 116 15.86 -18.36 2.66
N LEU A 117 16.76 -17.39 2.46
CA LEU A 117 17.22 -16.90 1.16
C LEU A 117 18.67 -17.29 0.83
N THR A 118 19.43 -17.74 1.83
CA THR A 118 20.83 -18.21 1.73
C THR A 118 20.91 -19.70 2.02
#